data_AF-A0A1U7CU78-F1
#
_entry.id   AF-A0A1U7CU78-F1
#
_cell.length_a   1.000
_cell.length_b   1.000
_cell.length_c   1.000
_cell.angle_alpha   90.00
_cell.angle_beta   90.00
_cell.angle_gamma   90.00
#
_symmetry.space_group_name_H-M   'P 1'
#
loop_
_entity.id
_entity.type
_entity.pdbx_description
1 polymer ?
#
loop_
_entity_poly.entity_id
_entity_poly.type
_entity_poly.pdbx_seq_one_letter_code
_entity_poly.pdbx_strand_id
1 'polypeptide(L)'
;MDSSRPRLANVLMLIVGLALGLALANGRPPQLRAGGGDRSGESAVTTGPIAIRYDEGNKTQIPQDALYYLDYKAGKLLATIPTFRQTLNSTRYLEPFAERDLVTDFKVDVDNGPRPHFLMTTGQLGTFGAGWAPLFVFETNSGQVAVYRIQQQTVGIKNQMKFELLELRAVSPPTAAAPPSQP
;
A
#
# COMPACT_ATOMS: atom_id res chain seq x y z
N MET A 1 -17.36 52.62 -35.65
CA MET A 1 -16.58 51.40 -35.98
C MET A 1 -16.35 50.66 -34.68
N ASP A 2 -17.00 49.50 -34.53
CA ASP A 2 -17.06 48.70 -33.30
C ASP A 2 -15.71 48.06 -32.96
N SER A 3 -14.87 48.76 -32.17
CA SER A 3 -13.61 48.23 -31.65
C SER A 3 -13.79 47.24 -30.47
N SER A 4 -15.02 46.98 -30.05
CA SER A 4 -15.38 46.18 -28.86
C SER A 4 -15.44 44.67 -29.12
N ARG A 5 -15.71 44.26 -30.37
CA ARG A 5 -15.90 42.86 -30.77
C ARG A 5 -14.68 41.95 -30.59
N PRO A 6 -13.42 42.36 -30.89
CA PRO A 6 -12.28 41.46 -30.75
C PRO A 6 -11.93 41.16 -29.28
N ARG A 7 -12.25 42.07 -28.35
CA ARG A 7 -11.99 41.86 -26.91
C ARG A 7 -12.90 40.79 -26.32
N LEU A 8 -14.16 40.77 -26.74
CA LEU A 8 -15.16 39.82 -26.25
C LEU A 8 -14.85 38.39 -26.72
N ALA A 9 -14.38 38.24 -27.96
CA ALA A 9 -13.91 36.96 -28.49
C ALA A 9 -12.68 36.42 -27.72
N ASN A 10 -11.71 37.28 -27.42
CA ASN A 10 -10.50 36.88 -26.68
C ASN A 10 -10.83 36.46 -25.23
N VAL A 11 -11.76 37.16 -24.57
CA VAL A 11 -12.21 36.80 -23.22
C VAL A 11 -12.95 35.47 -23.22
N LEU A 12 -13.83 35.22 -24.19
CA LEU A 12 -14.51 33.93 -24.33
C LEU A 12 -13.52 32.79 -24.56
N MET A 13 -12.51 33.00 -25.41
CA MET A 13 -11.48 31.99 -25.67
C MET A 13 -10.66 31.67 -24.41
N LEU A 14 -10.33 32.70 -23.61
CA LEU A 14 -9.65 32.52 -22.33
C LEU A 14 -10.48 31.71 -21.34
N ILE A 15 -11.78 32.00 -21.22
CA ILE A 15 -12.70 31.26 -20.33
C ILE A 15 -12.77 29.79 -20.74
N VAL A 16 -12.90 29.52 -22.04
CA VAL A 16 -12.93 28.14 -22.57
C VAL A 16 -11.62 27.42 -22.28
N GLY A 17 -10.47 28.06 -22.56
CA GLY A 17 -9.16 27.48 -22.27
C GLY A 17 -8.95 27.19 -20.78
N LEU A 18 -9.39 28.09 -19.90
CA LEU A 18 -9.30 27.91 -18.45
C LEU A 18 -10.20 26.76 -17.97
N ALA A 19 -11.44 26.69 -18.47
CA ALA A 19 -12.36 25.60 -18.15
C ALA A 19 -11.80 24.24 -18.61
N LEU A 20 -11.22 24.18 -19.81
CA LEU A 20 -10.59 22.95 -20.33
C LEU A 20 -9.37 22.56 -19.49
N GLY A 21 -8.53 23.53 -19.14
CA GLY A 21 -7.35 23.30 -18.30
C GLY A 21 -7.72 22.78 -16.91
N LEU A 22 -8.75 23.34 -16.27
CA LEU A 22 -9.26 22.88 -14.98
C LEU A 22 -9.89 21.47 -15.08
N ALA A 23 -10.61 21.18 -16.17
CA ALA A 23 -11.20 19.87 -16.39
C ALA A 23 -10.12 18.79 -16.55
N LEU A 24 -9.05 19.07 -17.30
CA LEU A 24 -7.95 18.13 -17.53
C LEU A 24 -7.02 17.98 -16.30
N ALA A 25 -6.81 19.04 -15.53
CA ALA A 25 -5.95 19.02 -14.34
C ALA A 25 -6.51 18.18 -13.18
N ASN A 26 -7.83 17.94 -13.15
CA ASN A 26 -8.48 17.15 -12.10
C ASN A 26 -8.43 15.63 -12.31
N GLY A 27 -7.77 15.15 -13.37
CA GLY A 27 -7.52 13.73 -13.59
C GLY A 27 -6.53 13.18 -12.57
N ARG A 28 -7.00 12.76 -11.39
CA ARG A 28 -6.18 11.95 -10.47
C ARG A 28 -5.89 10.60 -11.13
N PRO A 29 -4.65 10.10 -11.08
CA PRO A 29 -4.40 8.72 -11.52
C PRO A 29 -5.33 7.80 -10.71
N PRO A 30 -5.94 6.79 -11.37
CA PRO A 30 -6.80 5.85 -10.67
C PRO A 30 -5.99 5.22 -9.54
N GLN A 31 -6.47 5.36 -8.32
CA GLN A 31 -5.90 4.64 -7.18
C GLN A 31 -6.06 3.15 -7.44
N LEU A 32 -4.99 2.37 -7.25
CA LEU A 32 -5.09 0.92 -7.23
C LEU A 32 -5.96 0.53 -6.03
N ARG A 33 -7.24 0.25 -6.30
CA ARG A 33 -8.16 -0.31 -5.31
C ARG A 33 -8.05 -1.82 -5.40
N ALA A 34 -7.65 -2.47 -4.31
CA ALA A 34 -7.84 -3.90 -4.16
C ALA A 34 -9.35 -4.20 -4.22
N GLY A 35 -9.79 -4.89 -5.27
CA GLY A 35 -11.14 -5.47 -5.33
C GLY A 35 -11.23 -6.64 -4.35
N GLY A 36 -12.43 -6.90 -3.80
CA GLY A 36 -12.69 -7.95 -2.81
C GLY A 36 -12.32 -9.35 -3.30
N GLY A 37 -11.04 -9.70 -3.15
CA GLY A 37 -10.47 -11.01 -3.44
C GLY A 37 -10.11 -11.81 -2.19
N ASP A 38 -10.44 -11.27 -1.01
CA ASP A 38 -10.17 -11.93 0.26
C ASP A 38 -11.01 -13.19 0.39
N ARG A 39 -10.32 -14.29 0.66
CA ARG A 39 -10.90 -15.60 0.93
C ARG A 39 -10.51 -15.99 2.34
N SER A 40 -11.49 -15.97 3.23
CA SER A 40 -11.30 -16.32 4.64
C SER A 40 -10.56 -17.65 4.78
N GLY A 41 -9.35 -17.60 5.37
CA GLY A 41 -8.53 -18.78 5.62
C GLY A 41 -7.74 -19.33 4.42
N GLU A 42 -7.83 -18.70 3.23
CA GLU A 42 -7.04 -19.07 2.06
C GLU A 42 -6.02 -17.99 1.71
N SER A 43 -6.51 -16.79 1.39
CA SER A 43 -5.67 -15.66 0.98
C SER A 43 -6.37 -14.33 1.17
N ALA A 44 -5.58 -13.26 1.29
CA ALA A 44 -6.07 -11.89 1.25
C ALA A 44 -5.18 -11.07 0.33
N VAL A 45 -5.74 -10.01 -0.27
CA VAL A 45 -5.02 -9.10 -1.17
C VAL A 45 -5.30 -7.67 -0.77
N THR A 46 -4.24 -6.88 -0.66
CA THR A 46 -4.39 -5.44 -0.45
C THR A 46 -3.35 -4.65 -1.24
N THR A 47 -3.58 -3.36 -1.37
CA THR A 47 -2.68 -2.42 -2.04
C THR A 47 -2.46 -1.21 -1.15
N GLY A 48 -1.32 -0.56 -1.31
CA GLY A 48 -1.08 0.70 -0.61
C GLY A 48 0.19 1.40 -1.06
N PRO A 49 0.26 2.73 -0.88
CA PRO A 49 1.44 3.50 -1.25
C PRO A 49 2.63 3.12 -0.38
N ILE A 50 3.80 2.98 -0.99
CA ILE A 50 5.07 2.68 -0.31
C ILE A 50 6.09 3.82 -0.42
N ALA A 51 5.89 4.71 -1.41
CA ALA A 51 6.69 5.91 -1.62
C ALA A 51 5.95 6.87 -2.56
N ILE A 52 6.36 8.13 -2.55
CA ILE A 52 6.05 9.08 -3.63
C ILE A 52 7.30 9.21 -4.49
N ARG A 53 7.15 8.94 -5.79
CA ARG A 53 8.20 9.21 -6.79
C ARG A 53 7.93 10.52 -7.49
N TYR A 54 9.00 11.24 -7.83
CA TYR A 54 8.90 12.42 -8.66
C TYR A 54 9.20 12.04 -10.11
N ASP A 55 8.26 12.29 -11.01
CA ASP A 55 8.45 12.19 -12.45
C ASP A 55 8.99 13.53 -12.96
N GLU A 56 10.27 13.57 -13.32
CA GLU A 56 10.92 14.77 -13.83
C GLU A 56 10.33 15.24 -15.17
N GLY A 57 9.86 14.33 -16.02
CA GLY A 57 9.31 14.67 -17.33
C GLY A 57 7.99 15.42 -17.21
N ASN A 58 7.11 14.92 -16.33
CA ASN A 58 5.79 15.50 -16.11
C ASN A 58 5.76 16.50 -14.94
N LYS A 59 6.86 16.67 -14.21
CA LYS A 59 6.96 17.48 -12.97
C LYS A 59 5.86 17.15 -11.96
N THR A 60 5.51 15.87 -11.84
CA THR A 60 4.41 15.41 -10.98
C THR A 60 4.89 14.39 -9.97
N GLN A 61 4.21 14.37 -8.82
CA GLN A 61 4.40 13.35 -7.80
C GLN A 61 3.48 12.17 -8.10
N ILE A 62 4.06 11.00 -8.28
CA ILE A 62 3.34 9.76 -8.57
C ILE A 62 3.47 8.85 -7.35
N PRO A 63 2.34 8.47 -6.71
CA PRO A 63 2.38 7.46 -5.66
C PRO A 63 2.81 6.13 -6.27
N GLN A 64 3.81 5.52 -5.65
CA GLN A 64 4.25 4.17 -5.97
C GLN A 64 3.58 3.24 -4.97
N ASP A 65 2.74 2.35 -5.48
CA ASP A 65 2.00 1.40 -4.67
C ASP A 65 2.68 0.03 -4.68
N ALA A 66 2.49 -0.73 -3.60
CA ALA A 66 2.76 -2.15 -3.55
C ALA A 66 1.45 -2.95 -3.58
N LEU A 67 1.55 -4.14 -4.18
CA LEU A 67 0.55 -5.21 -4.11
C LEU A 67 1.02 -6.20 -3.05
N TYR A 68 0.17 -6.44 -2.06
CA TYR A 68 0.39 -7.38 -0.98
C TYR A 68 -0.51 -8.60 -1.16
N TYR A 69 0.06 -9.78 -0.94
CA TYR A 69 -0.64 -11.05 -0.96
C TYR A 69 -0.30 -11.83 0.31
N LEU A 70 -1.34 -12.21 1.04
CA LEU A 70 -1.23 -13.02 2.24
C LEU A 70 -1.55 -14.47 1.88
N ASP A 71 -0.57 -15.36 2.02
CA ASP A 71 -0.73 -16.81 1.85
C ASP A 71 -0.92 -17.46 3.22
N TYR A 72 -2.15 -17.82 3.56
CA TYR A 72 -2.45 -18.45 4.86
C TYR A 72 -1.87 -19.86 4.93
N LYS A 73 -1.89 -20.59 3.81
CA LYS A 73 -1.43 -21.98 3.78
C LYS A 73 0.08 -22.06 4.00
N ALA A 74 0.84 -21.15 3.39
CA ALA A 74 2.28 -21.06 3.58
C ALA A 74 2.67 -20.29 4.84
N GLY A 75 1.73 -19.55 5.47
CA GLY A 75 2.05 -18.62 6.56
C GLY A 75 2.98 -17.50 6.12
N LYS A 76 2.84 -17.05 4.86
CA LYS A 76 3.74 -16.08 4.23
C LYS A 76 3.01 -14.83 3.80
N LEU A 77 3.70 -13.70 3.95
CA LEU A 77 3.31 -12.44 3.36
C LEU A 77 4.23 -12.14 2.17
N LEU A 78 3.62 -11.93 1.02
CA LEU A 78 4.29 -11.58 -0.22
C LEU A 78 3.98 -10.12 -0.59
N ALA A 79 4.95 -9.43 -1.17
CA ALA A 79 4.70 -8.13 -1.78
C ALA A 79 5.46 -7.95 -3.09
N THR A 80 4.86 -7.20 -4.00
CA THR A 80 5.51 -6.73 -5.22
C THR A 80 5.12 -5.30 -5.54
N ILE A 81 5.89 -4.64 -6.39
CA ILE A 81 5.58 -3.33 -6.94
C ILE A 81 5.13 -3.54 -8.39
N PRO A 82 3.89 -3.14 -8.75
CA PRO A 82 3.48 -3.03 -10.13
C PRO A 82 4.40 -2.06 -10.88
N THR A 83 4.91 -2.50 -12.03
CA THR A 83 5.79 -1.72 -12.89
C THR A 83 5.31 -1.84 -14.32
N PHE A 84 5.73 -0.95 -15.20
CA PHE A 84 5.61 -1.17 -16.64
C PHE A 84 6.99 -0.94 -17.28
N ARG A 85 7.70 -2.03 -17.55
CA ARG A 85 8.99 -1.97 -18.26
C ARG A 85 8.88 -2.75 -19.54
N GLN A 86 8.94 -2.03 -20.66
CA GLN A 86 9.01 -2.63 -21.98
C GLN A 86 10.47 -2.62 -22.46
N THR A 87 10.95 -3.79 -22.86
CA THR A 87 12.23 -4.00 -23.54
C THR A 87 11.94 -4.52 -24.95
N LEU A 88 12.95 -4.54 -25.83
CA LEU A 88 12.80 -5.06 -27.20
C LEU A 88 12.21 -6.48 -27.25
N ASN A 89 12.44 -7.30 -26.21
CA ASN A 89 12.07 -8.72 -26.20
C ASN A 89 11.06 -9.11 -25.11
N SER A 90 10.67 -8.19 -24.22
CA SER A 90 9.76 -8.52 -23.11
C SER A 90 9.12 -7.29 -22.49
N THR A 91 7.90 -7.47 -21.99
CA THR A 91 7.21 -6.50 -21.15
C THR A 91 7.06 -7.08 -19.75
N ARG A 92 7.51 -6.34 -18.73
CA ARG A 92 7.41 -6.73 -17.32
C ARG A 92 6.41 -5.83 -16.61
N TYR A 93 5.44 -6.46 -15.94
CA TYR A 93 4.36 -5.79 -15.20
C TYR A 93 4.55 -5.77 -13.68
N LEU A 94 5.44 -6.63 -13.16
CA LEU A 94 5.69 -6.78 -11.72
C LEU A 94 7.20 -6.89 -11.47
N GLU A 95 7.66 -6.29 -10.38
CA GLU A 95 8.99 -6.57 -9.84
C GLU A 95 9.01 -7.93 -9.11
N PRO A 96 10.19 -8.52 -8.82
CA PRO A 96 10.29 -9.79 -8.10
C PRO A 96 9.68 -9.71 -6.69
N PHE A 97 8.97 -10.73 -6.23
CA PHE A 97 8.32 -10.67 -4.92
C PHE A 97 9.33 -10.61 -3.76
N ALA A 98 9.04 -9.77 -2.77
CA ALA A 98 9.58 -9.90 -1.42
C ALA A 98 8.70 -10.88 -0.63
N GLU A 99 9.33 -11.69 0.22
CA GLU A 99 8.62 -12.62 1.11
C GLU A 99 8.94 -12.31 2.57
N ARG A 100 7.96 -12.53 3.44
CA ARG A 100 8.10 -12.50 4.90
C ARG A 100 7.39 -13.71 5.48
N ASP A 101 8.08 -14.41 6.39
CA ASP A 101 7.51 -15.53 7.12
C ASP A 101 6.77 -15.01 8.36
N LEU A 102 5.44 -15.15 8.34
CA LEU A 102 4.57 -14.70 9.43
C LEU A 102 4.55 -15.70 10.59
N VAL A 103 4.81 -16.98 10.33
CA VAL A 103 4.90 -18.00 11.39
C VAL A 103 6.05 -17.64 12.33
N THR A 104 7.20 -17.30 11.74
CA THR A 104 8.38 -16.86 12.49
C THR A 104 8.12 -15.55 13.24
N ASP A 105 7.48 -14.57 12.60
CA ASP A 105 7.24 -13.25 13.22
C ASP A 105 6.30 -13.31 14.41
N PHE A 106 5.17 -14.01 14.25
CA PHE A 106 4.12 -14.14 15.26
C PHE A 106 4.38 -15.28 16.24
N LYS A 107 5.47 -16.04 16.04
CA LYS A 107 5.84 -17.22 16.85
C LYS A 107 4.68 -18.22 16.95
N VAL A 108 4.00 -18.45 15.83
CA VAL A 108 2.87 -19.37 15.77
C VAL A 108 3.39 -20.81 15.87
N ASP A 109 2.84 -21.59 16.79
CA ASP A 109 3.05 -23.03 16.80
C ASP A 109 2.13 -23.68 15.75
N VAL A 110 2.71 -24.05 14.61
CA VAL A 110 1.96 -24.66 13.50
C VAL A 110 1.69 -26.15 13.76
N ASP A 111 2.49 -26.80 14.60
CA ASP A 111 2.44 -28.25 14.83
C ASP A 111 1.43 -28.61 15.93
N ASN A 112 1.38 -27.82 17.01
CA ASN A 112 0.53 -28.09 18.17
C ASN A 112 -0.52 -27.00 18.44
N GLY A 113 -0.43 -25.86 17.76
CA GLY A 113 -1.31 -24.72 17.96
C GLY A 113 -2.55 -24.70 17.05
N PRO A 114 -3.50 -23.79 17.32
CA PRO A 114 -4.57 -23.50 16.37
C PRO A 114 -3.99 -22.98 15.06
N ARG A 115 -4.60 -23.37 13.93
CA ARG A 115 -4.17 -22.90 12.60
C ARG A 115 -4.19 -21.37 12.55
N PRO A 116 -3.09 -20.71 12.17
CA PRO A 116 -3.02 -19.25 12.20
C PRO A 116 -4.09 -18.65 11.29
N HIS A 117 -4.69 -17.57 11.75
CA HIS A 117 -5.66 -16.82 10.98
C HIS A 117 -5.27 -15.35 10.98
N PHE A 118 -4.83 -14.90 9.82
CA PHE A 118 -4.36 -13.55 9.64
C PHE A 118 -5.48 -12.64 9.10
N LEU A 119 -5.36 -11.33 9.30
CA LEU A 119 -6.13 -10.30 8.59
C LEU A 119 -5.13 -9.21 8.19
N MET A 120 -5.31 -8.55 7.05
CA MET A 120 -4.43 -7.43 6.71
C MET A 120 -5.15 -6.23 6.10
N THR A 121 -4.56 -5.06 6.31
CA THR A 121 -5.03 -3.81 5.70
C THR A 121 -3.90 -2.78 5.64
N THR A 122 -4.01 -1.82 4.74
CA THR A 122 -3.07 -0.69 4.65
C THR A 122 -3.66 0.55 5.33
N GLY A 123 -2.87 1.20 6.17
CA GLY A 123 -3.25 2.42 6.87
C GLY A 123 -2.94 3.68 6.07
N GLN A 124 -3.92 4.56 5.89
CA GLN A 124 -3.67 5.88 5.32
C GLN A 124 -3.38 6.88 6.45
N LEU A 125 -2.11 7.28 6.60
CA LEU A 125 -1.67 8.24 7.63
C LEU A 125 -1.80 9.72 7.18
N GLY A 126 -2.38 9.98 6.01
CA GLY A 126 -2.50 11.32 5.44
C GLY A 126 -1.14 12.00 5.28
N THR A 127 -1.06 13.28 5.66
CA THR A 127 0.18 14.09 5.55
C THR A 127 1.32 13.58 6.42
N PHE A 128 1.03 12.82 7.48
CA PHE A 128 2.04 12.28 8.39
C PHE A 128 2.73 11.03 7.84
N GLY A 129 2.17 10.41 6.79
CA GLY A 129 2.72 9.19 6.19
C GLY A 129 3.91 9.41 5.27
N ALA A 130 4.31 10.65 4.98
CA ALA A 130 5.41 10.97 4.04
C ALA A 130 5.32 10.20 2.70
N GLY A 131 4.09 9.94 2.24
CA GLY A 131 3.84 9.22 0.98
C GLY A 131 3.87 7.70 1.05
N TRP A 132 3.95 7.09 2.24
CA TRP A 132 3.80 5.65 2.43
C TRP A 132 2.71 5.32 3.45
N ALA A 133 2.19 4.09 3.36
CA ALA A 133 1.15 3.54 4.20
C ALA A 133 1.69 2.30 4.94
N PRO A 134 1.55 2.20 6.28
CA PRO A 134 1.84 0.97 7.00
C PRO A 134 0.91 -0.15 6.56
N LEU A 135 1.46 -1.36 6.47
CA LEU A 135 0.68 -2.58 6.36
C LEU A 135 0.46 -3.15 7.77
N PHE A 136 -0.79 -3.23 8.19
CA PHE A 136 -1.17 -3.91 9.42
C PHE A 136 -1.53 -5.35 9.11
N VAL A 137 -0.95 -6.29 9.87
CA VAL A 137 -1.30 -7.70 9.82
C VAL A 137 -1.69 -8.13 11.23
N PHE A 138 -2.90 -8.61 11.41
CA PHE A 138 -3.39 -9.17 12.66
C PHE A 138 -3.31 -10.69 12.58
N GLU A 139 -2.88 -11.36 13.64
CA GLU A 139 -3.08 -12.79 13.82
C GLU A 139 -4.10 -12.97 14.94
N THR A 140 -5.26 -13.55 14.59
CA THR A 140 -6.45 -13.50 15.45
C THR A 140 -6.39 -14.48 16.61
N ASN A 141 -5.63 -15.57 16.51
CA ASN A 141 -5.59 -16.58 17.58
C ASN A 141 -4.67 -16.17 18.73
N SER A 142 -3.49 -15.64 18.41
CA SER A 142 -2.52 -15.06 19.33
C SER A 142 -2.93 -13.66 19.79
N GLY A 143 -3.86 -13.01 19.08
CA GLY A 143 -4.30 -11.66 19.38
C GLY A 143 -3.17 -10.65 19.23
N GLN A 144 -2.30 -10.84 18.24
CA GLN A 144 -1.17 -9.95 17.96
C GLN A 144 -1.41 -9.17 16.67
N VAL A 145 -0.78 -8.00 16.58
CA VAL A 145 -0.72 -7.15 15.40
C VAL A 145 0.72 -6.81 15.09
N ALA A 146 1.10 -7.00 13.83
CA ALA A 146 2.36 -6.56 13.26
C ALA A 146 2.13 -5.37 12.32
N VAL A 147 3.09 -4.45 12.33
CA VAL A 147 3.16 -3.32 11.41
C VAL A 147 4.37 -3.53 10.50
N TYR A 148 4.12 -3.64 9.21
CA TYR A 148 5.16 -3.81 8.20
C TYR A 148 5.27 -2.59 7.31
N ARG A 149 6.47 -2.40 6.78
CA ARG A 149 6.78 -1.49 5.68
C ARG A 149 7.52 -2.23 4.58
N ILE A 150 7.21 -1.90 3.33
CA ILE A 150 8.04 -2.30 2.19
C ILE A 150 9.05 -1.21 1.91
N GLN A 151 10.31 -1.60 1.82
CA GLN A 151 11.40 -0.75 1.35
C GLN A 151 11.93 -1.28 0.02
N GLN A 152 12.12 -0.37 -0.93
CA GLN A 152 12.86 -0.64 -2.15
C GLN A 152 14.32 -0.25 -1.93
N GLN A 153 15.21 -1.23 -1.91
CA GLN A 153 16.65 -1.02 -1.79
C GLN A 153 17.32 -1.30 -3.13
N THR A 154 18.07 -0.34 -3.64
CA THR A 154 18.92 -0.55 -4.82
C THR A 154 20.26 -1.08 -4.34
N VAL A 155 20.55 -2.35 -4.62
CA VAL A 155 21.83 -2.99 -4.31
C VAL A 155 22.58 -3.17 -5.63
N GLY A 156 23.53 -2.27 -5.89
CA GLY A 156 24.21 -2.17 -7.18
C GLY A 156 23.23 -1.79 -8.30
N ILE A 157 23.08 -2.67 -9.30
CA ILE A 157 22.14 -2.50 -10.43
C ILE A 157 20.78 -3.17 -10.19
N LYS A 158 20.59 -3.89 -9.08
CA LYS A 158 19.36 -4.63 -8.79
C LYS A 158 18.51 -3.87 -7.79
N ASN A 159 17.24 -3.67 -8.13
CA ASN A 159 16.24 -3.28 -7.15
C ASN A 159 15.78 -4.53 -6.40
N GLN A 160 15.97 -4.53 -5.08
CA GLN A 160 15.45 -5.54 -4.18
C GLN A 160 14.38 -4.91 -3.29
N MET A 161 13.29 -5.64 -3.09
CA MET A 161 12.27 -5.27 -2.12
C MET A 161 12.49 -6.06 -0.84
N LYS A 162 12.25 -5.41 0.30
CA LYS A 162 12.38 -6.04 1.60
C LYS A 162 11.23 -5.60 2.51
N PHE A 163 10.67 -6.56 3.23
CA PHE A 163 9.81 -6.28 4.37
C PHE A 163 10.63 -5.87 5.59
N GLU A 164 10.23 -4.75 6.18
CA GLU A 164 10.70 -4.28 7.47
C GLU A 164 9.56 -4.45 8.48
N LEU A 165 9.79 -5.22 9.55
CA LEU A 165 8.88 -5.31 10.69
C LEU A 165 9.16 -4.09 11.58
N LEU A 166 8.21 -3.17 11.65
CA LEU A 166 8.32 -1.94 12.43
C LEU A 166 7.89 -2.17 13.88
N GLU A 167 6.82 -2.95 14.07
CA GLU A 167 6.23 -3.18 15.37
C GLU A 167 5.51 -4.53 15.40
N LEU A 168 5.57 -5.21 16.56
CA LEU A 168 4.73 -6.37 16.87
C LEU A 168 4.18 -6.16 18.29
N ARG A 169 2.85 -6.20 18.45
CA ARG A 169 2.18 -5.90 19.72
C ARG A 169 0.98 -6.81 19.95
N ALA A 170 0.68 -7.15 21.20
CA ALA A 170 -0.61 -7.75 21.56
C ALA A 170 -1.75 -6.72 21.45
N VAL A 171 -2.89 -7.13 20.91
CA VAL A 171 -4.10 -6.31 20.73
C VAL A 171 -4.82 -6.10 22.07
N SER A 172 -4.75 -7.09 22.97
CA SER A 172 -5.26 -6.96 24.35
C SER A 172 -4.11 -6.71 25.32
N PRO A 173 -4.22 -5.74 26.26
CA PRO A 173 -3.31 -5.68 27.40
C PRO A 173 -3.47 -6.97 28.23
N PRO A 174 -2.41 -7.47 28.89
CA PRO A 174 -2.57 -8.55 29.86
C PRO A 174 -3.58 -8.05 30.89
N THR A 175 -4.73 -8.72 30.99
CA THR A 175 -5.74 -8.47 32.01
C THR A 175 -5.03 -8.38 33.35
N ALA A 176 -4.94 -7.18 33.93
CA ALA A 176 -4.49 -7.04 35.30
C ALA A 176 -5.44 -7.89 36.14
N ALA A 177 -4.92 -8.97 36.73
CA ALA A 177 -5.67 -9.81 37.62
C ALA A 177 -6.37 -8.89 38.64
N ALA A 178 -7.71 -8.94 38.67
CA ALA A 178 -8.47 -8.19 39.64
C ALA A 178 -7.91 -8.51 41.03
N PRO A 179 -7.60 -7.50 41.86
CA PRO A 179 -7.11 -7.76 43.21
C PRO A 179 -8.13 -8.67 43.92
N PRO A 180 -7.67 -9.70 44.65
CA PRO A 180 -8.57 -10.60 45.34
C PRO A 180 -9.48 -9.77 46.24
N SER A 181 -10.78 -9.95 46.08
CA SER A 181 -11.80 -9.40 46.97
C SER A 181 -11.43 -9.84 48.39
N GLN A 182 -11.01 -8.87 49.22
CA GLN A 182 -10.77 -9.13 50.62
C GLN A 182 -12.09 -9.57 51.29
N PRO A 183 -12.05 -10.61 52.14
CA PRO A 183 -13.21 -11.07 52.90
C PRO A 183 -13.66 -10.06 53.96
#